data_AF-A0A917N622-F1
#
_entry.id   AF-A0A917N622-F1
#
_cell.length_a   1.000
_cell.length_b   1.000
_cell.length_c   1.000
_cell.angle_alpha   90.00
_cell.angle_beta   90.00
_cell.angle_gamma   90.00
#
_symmetry.space_group_name_H-M   'P 1'
#
loop_
_entity.id
_entity.type
_entity.pdbx_description
1 polymer ?
#
loop_
_entity_poly.entity_id
_entity_poly.type
_entity_poly.pdbx_seq_one_letter_code
_entity_poly.pdbx_strand_id
1 'polypeptide(L)'
;MAAFTAAKSALTAPKPKALAQVEQARAFAKAGRVDEACNLAREAIKVGHKYGSERITTNVRLLRNELPRKSVAVTEFDEALSALYSQEER
;
A
#
# COMPACT_ATOMS: atom_id res chain seq x y z
N MET A 1 31.16 1.81 10.55
CA MET A 1 29.73 1.68 10.90
C MET A 1 28.79 2.61 10.12
N ALA A 2 29.27 3.61 9.37
CA ALA A 2 28.40 4.56 8.65
C ALA A 2 27.49 3.91 7.57
N ALA A 3 27.99 2.90 6.84
CA ALA A 3 27.22 2.22 5.80
C ALA A 3 25.97 1.49 6.33
N PHE A 4 26.06 0.88 7.52
CA PHE A 4 24.94 0.19 8.15
C PHE A 4 23.84 1.17 8.61
N THR A 5 24.23 2.31 9.18
CA THR A 5 23.29 3.36 9.59
C THR A 5 22.60 4.01 8.37
N ALA A 6 23.33 4.24 7.28
CA ALA A 6 22.78 4.73 6.02
C ALA A 6 21.83 3.72 5.34
N ALA A 7 22.15 2.42 5.41
CA ALA A 7 21.24 1.37 4.95
C ALA A 7 19.96 1.30 5.78
N LYS A 8 20.07 1.48 7.10
CA LYS A 8 18.91 1.48 8.02
C LYS A 8 17.99 2.67 7.75
N SER A 9 18.53 3.88 7.55
CA SER A 9 17.73 5.05 7.21
C SER A 9 17.05 4.90 5.84
N ALA A 10 17.74 4.33 4.86
CA ALA A 10 17.16 3.99 3.56
C ALA A 10 16.01 2.96 3.68
N LEU A 11 16.15 1.94 4.53
CA LEU A 11 15.09 0.96 4.79
C LEU A 11 13.87 1.56 5.51
N THR A 12 14.08 2.59 6.34
CA THR A 12 12.98 3.33 6.99
C THR A 12 12.41 4.47 6.14
N ALA A 13 13.00 4.74 4.97
CA ALA A 13 12.53 5.80 4.09
C ALA A 13 11.08 5.52 3.62
N PRO A 14 10.31 6.55 3.26
CA PRO A 14 8.89 6.38 2.95
C PRO A 14 8.60 5.32 1.89
N LYS A 15 9.36 5.28 0.78
CA LYS A 15 9.14 4.31 -0.31
C LYS A 15 9.41 2.85 0.11
N PRO A 16 10.58 2.49 0.69
CA PRO A 16 10.80 1.12 1.19
C PRO A 16 9.84 0.71 2.30
N LYS A 17 9.49 1.64 3.21
CA LYS A 17 8.47 1.40 4.23
C LYS A 17 7.12 1.06 3.60
N ALA A 18 6.68 1.83 2.61
CA ALA A 18 5.42 1.57 1.92
C ALA A 18 5.41 0.23 1.18
N LEU A 19 6.53 -0.16 0.54
CA LEU A 19 6.64 -1.50 -0.06
C LEU A 19 6.52 -2.61 1.00
N ALA A 20 7.18 -2.47 2.15
CA ALA A 20 7.05 -3.42 3.24
C ALA A 20 5.62 -3.49 3.79
N GLN A 21 4.90 -2.35 3.85
CA GLN A 21 3.49 -2.33 4.22
C GLN A 21 2.60 -3.08 3.23
N VAL A 22 2.88 -3.03 1.92
CA VAL A 22 2.12 -3.81 0.93
C VAL A 22 2.36 -5.31 1.10
N GLU A 23 3.60 -5.73 1.36
CA GLU A 23 3.91 -7.14 1.63
C GLU A 23 3.24 -7.64 2.92
N GLN A 24 3.25 -6.82 3.96
CA GLN A 24 2.53 -7.12 5.20
C GLN A 24 1.01 -7.19 4.96
N ALA A 25 0.45 -6.29 4.16
CA ALA A 25 -0.96 -6.32 3.79
C ALA A 25 -1.33 -7.60 3.04
N ARG A 26 -0.47 -8.08 2.12
CA ARG A 26 -0.63 -9.39 1.45
C ARG A 26 -0.64 -10.54 2.46
N ALA A 27 0.24 -10.52 3.45
CA ALA A 27 0.26 -11.53 4.50
C ALA A 27 -1.05 -11.54 5.32
N PHE A 28 -1.58 -10.37 5.67
CA PHE A 28 -2.88 -10.27 6.35
C PHE A 28 -4.05 -10.74 5.48
N ALA A 29 -4.06 -10.38 4.19
CA ALA A 29 -5.08 -10.83 3.25
C ALA A 29 -5.13 -12.37 3.18
N LYS A 30 -3.96 -13.02 3.06
CA LYS A 30 -3.85 -14.49 3.04
C LYS A 30 -4.29 -15.14 4.36
N ALA A 31 -4.13 -14.44 5.47
CA ALA A 31 -4.59 -14.88 6.79
C ALA A 31 -6.09 -14.57 7.05
N GLY A 32 -6.81 -14.02 6.07
CA GLY A 32 -8.23 -13.62 6.22
C GLY A 32 -8.43 -12.32 7.02
N ARG A 33 -7.35 -11.63 7.42
CA ARG A 33 -7.37 -10.36 8.14
C ARG A 33 -7.53 -9.20 7.15
N VAL A 34 -8.69 -9.18 6.47
CA VAL A 34 -8.98 -8.28 5.35
C VAL A 34 -8.93 -6.81 5.75
N ASP A 35 -9.47 -6.45 6.91
CA ASP A 35 -9.53 -5.05 7.36
C ASP A 35 -8.13 -4.46 7.56
N GLU A 36 -7.23 -5.22 8.16
CA GLU A 36 -5.85 -4.79 8.38
C GLU A 36 -5.04 -4.74 7.08
N ALA A 37 -5.31 -5.66 6.16
CA ALA A 37 -4.74 -5.62 4.81
C ALA A 37 -5.17 -4.33 4.09
N CYS A 38 -6.46 -3.98 4.12
CA CYS A 38 -6.99 -2.76 3.54
C CYS A 38 -6.37 -1.51 4.18
N ASN A 39 -6.24 -1.47 5.51
CA ASN A 39 -5.65 -0.33 6.21
C ASN A 39 -4.18 -0.10 5.82
N LEU A 40 -3.37 -1.15 5.77
CA LEU A 40 -1.97 -1.03 5.34
C LEU A 40 -1.84 -0.66 3.85
N ALA A 41 -2.72 -1.19 3.00
CA ALA A 41 -2.77 -0.85 1.58
C ALA A 41 -3.10 0.62 1.35
N ARG A 42 -4.02 1.19 2.15
CA ARG A 42 -4.39 2.62 2.13
C ARG A 42 -3.23 3.52 2.51
N GLU A 43 -2.43 3.15 3.51
CA GLU A 43 -1.25 3.93 3.88
C GLU A 43 -0.15 3.85 2.82
N ALA A 44 0.06 2.65 2.24
CA ALA A 44 1.04 2.48 1.19
C ALA A 44 0.70 3.27 -0.08
N ILE A 45 -0.57 3.29 -0.52
CA ILE A 45 -0.96 4.01 -1.75
C ILE A 45 -0.81 5.52 -1.60
N LYS A 46 -1.04 6.09 -0.41
CA LYS A 46 -0.78 7.52 -0.16
C LYS A 46 0.68 7.87 -0.41
N VAL A 47 1.61 7.02 0.03
CA VAL A 47 3.04 7.19 -0.24
C VAL A 47 3.35 6.98 -1.72
N GLY A 48 2.75 5.96 -2.34
CA GLY A 48 2.86 5.70 -3.77
C GLY A 48 2.49 6.94 -4.60
N HIS A 49 1.33 7.52 -4.32
CA HIS A 49 0.83 8.72 -4.99
C HIS A 49 1.69 9.95 -4.68
N LYS A 50 1.98 10.24 -3.40
CA LYS A 50 2.79 11.39 -2.98
C LYS A 50 4.16 11.46 -3.66
N TYR A 51 4.78 10.31 -3.95
CA TYR A 51 6.11 10.24 -4.53
C TYR A 51 6.15 9.71 -5.97
N GLY A 52 5.00 9.64 -6.66
CA GLY A 52 4.88 9.16 -8.05
C GLY A 52 5.44 7.75 -8.25
N SER A 53 5.29 6.86 -7.28
CA SER A 53 5.90 5.53 -7.30
C SER A 53 4.97 4.49 -7.91
N GLU A 54 5.14 4.25 -9.22
CA GLU A 54 4.42 3.21 -9.97
C GLU A 54 4.55 1.82 -9.36
N ARG A 55 5.71 1.49 -8.80
CA ARG A 55 5.93 0.20 -8.14
C ARG A 55 4.98 0.00 -6.96
N ILE A 56 4.76 1.03 -6.14
CA ILE A 56 3.87 0.94 -4.99
C ILE A 56 2.42 0.88 -5.47
N THR A 57 2.02 1.75 -6.40
CA THR A 57 0.64 1.78 -6.91
C THR A 57 0.27 0.46 -7.59
N THR A 58 1.17 -0.12 -8.38
CA THR A 58 0.99 -1.43 -9.02
C THR A 58 0.82 -2.55 -7.99
N ASN A 59 1.69 -2.60 -6.97
CA ASN A 59 1.60 -3.64 -5.95
C ASN A 59 0.31 -3.56 -5.12
N VAL A 60 -0.16 -2.35 -4.83
CA VAL A 60 -1.46 -2.13 -4.15
C VAL A 60 -2.63 -2.58 -5.04
N ARG A 61 -2.59 -2.30 -6.35
CA ARG A 61 -3.61 -2.80 -7.30
C ARG A 61 -3.61 -4.32 -7.40
N LEU A 62 -2.44 -4.95 -7.42
CA LEU A 62 -2.33 -6.40 -7.40
C LEU A 62 -2.89 -7.00 -6.11
N LEU A 63 -2.60 -6.40 -4.95
CA LEU A 63 -3.21 -6.80 -3.69
C LEU A 63 -4.73 -6.68 -3.74
N ARG A 64 -5.29 -5.63 -4.34
CA ARG A 64 -6.74 -5.47 -4.47
C ARG A 64 -7.39 -6.66 -5.18
N ASN A 65 -6.72 -7.24 -6.17
CA ASN A 65 -7.22 -8.43 -6.89
C ASN A 65 -7.22 -9.70 -6.03
N GLU A 66 -6.42 -9.73 -4.95
CA GLU A 66 -6.34 -10.85 -4.00
C GLU A 66 -7.38 -10.74 -2.87
N LEU A 67 -8.02 -9.58 -2.71
CA LEU A 67 -9.02 -9.33 -1.66
C LEU A 67 -10.44 -9.78 -2.08
N PRO A 68 -11.28 -10.23 -1.13
CA PRO A 68 -12.64 -10.63 -1.43
C PRO A 68 -13.45 -9.46 -2.00
N ARG A 69 -14.37 -9.75 -2.93
CA ARG A 69 -15.20 -8.71 -3.58
C ARG A 69 -16.22 -8.06 -2.64
N LYS A 70 -16.64 -8.76 -1.58
CA LYS A 70 -17.69 -8.30 -0.66
C LYS A 70 -17.12 -8.20 0.75
N SER A 71 -16.60 -7.02 1.08
CA SER A 71 -16.21 -6.61 2.44
C SER A 71 -16.33 -5.10 2.53
N VAL A 72 -16.81 -4.60 3.67
CA VAL A 72 -16.92 -3.15 3.93
C VAL A 72 -15.55 -2.48 3.80
N ALA A 73 -14.51 -3.06 4.40
CA ALA A 73 -13.15 -2.52 4.32
C ALA A 73 -12.60 -2.49 2.89
N VAL A 74 -13.02 -3.44 2.05
CA VAL A 74 -12.62 -3.47 0.64
C VAL A 74 -13.34 -2.37 -0.15
N THR A 75 -14.63 -2.13 0.12
CA THR A 75 -15.36 -1.01 -0.49
C THR A 75 -14.73 0.33 -0.14
N GLU A 76 -14.45 0.57 1.15
CA GLU A 76 -13.77 1.81 1.58
C GLU A 76 -12.38 1.96 0.96
N PHE A 77 -11.67 0.84 0.78
CA PHE A 77 -10.38 0.83 0.12
C PHE A 77 -10.50 1.17 -1.38
N ASP A 78 -11.51 0.64 -2.06
CA ASP A 78 -11.79 0.97 -3.47
C ASP A 78 -12.18 2.43 -3.66
N GLU A 79 -12.99 2.97 -2.77
CA GLU A 79 -13.33 4.40 -2.76
C GLU A 79 -12.08 5.26 -2.57
N ALA A 80 -11.20 4.88 -1.64
CA ALA A 80 -9.93 5.58 -1.43
C ALA A 80 -9.00 5.50 -2.65
N LEU A 81 -8.95 4.34 -3.34
CA LEU A 81 -8.21 4.21 -4.60
C LEU A 81 -8.81 5.13 -5.67
N SER A 82 -10.13 5.09 -5.86
CA SER A 82 -10.82 5.90 -6.87
C SER A 82 -10.60 7.39 -6.63
N ALA A 83 -10.71 7.86 -5.38
CA ALA A 83 -10.52 9.25 -5.03
C ALA A 83 -9.11 9.76 -5.37
N LEU A 84 -8.09 8.93 -5.19
CA LEU A 84 -6.70 9.29 -5.54
C LEU A 84 -6.49 9.41 -7.06
N TYR A 85 -7.12 8.56 -7.86
CA TYR A 85 -7.00 8.64 -9.33
C TYR A 85 -7.81 9.79 -9.93
N SER A 86 -9.01 10.08 -9.40
CA SER A 86 -9.79 11.23 -9.85
C SER A 86 -9.12 12.58 -9.59
N GLN A 87 -8.12 12.63 -8.70
CA GLN A 87 -7.28 13.81 -8.49
C GLN A 87 -6.12 13.92 -9.49
N GLU A 88 -5.71 12.81 -10.12
CA GLU A 88 -4.60 12.77 -11.09
C GLU A 88 -5.05 13.19 -12.50
N GLU A 89 -6.35 13.06 -12.82
CA GLU A 89 -6.95 13.43 -14.11
C GLU A 89 -7.36 14.92 -14.21
N ARG A 90 -7.04 15.75 -13.21
CA ARG A 90 -7.34 17.20 -13.16
C ARG A 90 -6.09 18.05 -13.32
#